data_AF-L7EZF8-F1
#
_entry.id   AF-L7EZF8-F1
#
_cell.length_a   1.000
_cell.length_b   1.000
_cell.length_c   1.000
_cell.angle_alpha   90.00
_cell.angle_beta   90.00
_cell.angle_gamma   90.00
#
_symmetry.space_group_name_H-M   'P 1'
#
loop_
_entity.id
_entity.type
_entity.pdbx_description
1 polymer ?
#
loop_
_entity_poly.entity_id
_entity_poly.type
_entity_poly.pdbx_seq_one_letter_code
_entity_poly.pdbx_strand_id
1 'polypeptide(L)'
;MSDQTADVARIKESARSLSRIHREFSENANPADGLGVDVLGDRSLVDTFDDFGDNWKIHRERLTDEIEKLSKILSTAAQAYEDIDHQLAEALRGTDNQGDGGKGGAK
;
A
#
# COMPACT_ATOMS: atom_id res chain seq x y z
N MET A 1 15.41 10.39 -16.19
CA MET A 1 14.42 9.32 -15.94
C MET A 1 14.80 8.43 -14.76
N SER A 2 16.07 8.08 -14.48
CA SER A 2 16.40 7.11 -13.42
C SER A 2 15.94 7.51 -12.00
N ASP A 3 15.96 8.81 -11.67
CA ASP A 3 15.53 9.33 -10.37
C ASP A 3 14.02 9.15 -10.16
N GLN A 4 13.21 9.57 -11.14
CA GLN A 4 11.76 9.35 -11.16
C GLN A 4 11.39 7.86 -11.11
N THR A 5 12.09 7.00 -11.85
CA THR A 5 11.88 5.54 -11.79
C THR A 5 12.22 4.97 -10.41
N ALA A 6 13.28 5.46 -9.75
CA ALA A 6 13.65 5.05 -8.39
C ALA A 6 12.60 5.50 -7.35
N ASP A 7 12.02 6.69 -7.51
CA ASP A 7 10.96 7.19 -6.63
C ASP A 7 9.63 6.43 -6.82
N VAL A 8 9.24 6.10 -8.06
CA VAL A 8 8.06 5.26 -8.33
C VAL A 8 8.24 3.87 -7.73
N ALA A 9 9.44 3.28 -7.82
CA ALA A 9 9.74 2.00 -7.18
C ALA A 9 9.56 2.07 -5.66
N ARG A 10 10.05 3.13 -5.01
CA ARG A 10 9.88 3.36 -3.56
C ARG A 10 8.42 3.53 -3.16
N ILE A 11 7.63 4.25 -3.95
CA ILE A 11 6.19 4.43 -3.71
C ILE A 11 5.47 3.06 -3.76
N LYS A 12 5.77 2.24 -4.77
CA LYS A 12 5.21 0.89 -4.89
C LYS A 12 5.61 -0.02 -3.72
N GLU A 13 6.86 0.04 -3.29
CA GLU A 13 7.33 -0.72 -2.14
C GLU A 13 6.62 -0.30 -0.85
N SER A 14 6.41 1.00 -0.67
CA SER A 14 5.68 1.55 0.47
C SER A 14 4.22 1.09 0.48
N ALA A 15 3.54 1.13 -0.67
CA ALA A 15 2.18 0.61 -0.82
C ALA A 15 2.09 -0.88 -0.46
N ARG A 16 3.02 -1.71 -0.95
CA ARG A 16 3.05 -3.15 -0.63
C ARG A 16 3.31 -3.40 0.86
N SER A 17 4.20 -2.62 1.47
CA SER A 17 4.52 -2.75 2.89
C SER A 17 3.32 -2.41 3.76
N LEU A 18 2.62 -1.32 3.45
CA LEU A 18 1.38 -0.94 4.15
C LEU A 18 0.28 -1.98 3.95
N SER A 19 0.11 -2.50 2.74
CA SER A 19 -0.87 -3.57 2.47
C SER A 19 -0.58 -4.84 3.29
N ARG A 20 0.71 -5.20 3.48
CA ARG A 20 1.09 -6.31 4.36
C ARG A 20 0.74 -6.02 5.81
N ILE A 21 1.09 -4.84 6.32
CA ILE A 21 0.76 -4.44 7.70
C ILE A 21 -0.76 -4.48 7.92
N HIS A 22 -1.54 -3.91 7.00
CA HIS A 22 -3.00 -3.98 7.01
C HIS A 22 -3.51 -5.42 7.13
N ARG A 23 -2.94 -6.35 6.34
CA ARG A 23 -3.32 -7.77 6.38
C ARG A 23 -3.01 -8.39 7.75
N GLU A 24 -1.80 -8.18 8.28
CA GLU A 24 -1.41 -8.74 9.58
C GLU A 24 -2.32 -8.25 10.71
N PHE A 25 -2.63 -6.95 10.73
CA PHE A 25 -3.56 -6.37 11.69
C PHE A 25 -5.01 -6.85 11.48
N SER A 26 -5.39 -7.26 10.26
CA SER A 26 -6.73 -7.78 9.96
C SER A 26 -6.89 -9.25 10.35
N GLU A 27 -5.86 -10.07 10.14
CA GLU A 27 -5.90 -11.52 10.37
C GLU A 27 -5.65 -11.89 11.85
N ASN A 28 -4.82 -11.13 12.58
CA ASN A 28 -4.48 -11.41 13.98
C ASN A 28 -5.15 -10.38 14.92
N ALA A 29 -6.48 -10.44 15.01
CA ALA A 29 -7.29 -9.30 15.45
C ALA A 29 -7.33 -9.05 16.97
N ASN A 30 -7.28 -10.07 17.82
CA ASN A 30 -7.42 -9.91 19.28
C ASN A 30 -6.33 -10.66 20.07
N PRO A 31 -5.38 -9.96 20.70
CA PRO A 31 -4.35 -10.57 21.55
C PRO A 31 -4.88 -11.15 22.87
N ALA A 32 -6.10 -10.79 23.28
CA ALA A 32 -6.76 -11.35 24.46
C ALA A 32 -7.59 -12.61 24.14
N ASP A 33 -7.69 -13.01 22.88
CA ASP A 33 -8.47 -14.17 22.49
C ASP A 33 -7.94 -15.46 23.14
N GLY A 34 -8.83 -16.22 23.77
CA GLY A 34 -8.47 -17.42 24.53
C GLY A 34 -7.95 -17.20 25.96
N LEU A 35 -7.93 -15.97 26.48
CA LEU A 35 -7.53 -15.70 27.87
C LEU A 35 -8.73 -15.70 28.83
N GLY A 36 -9.36 -16.87 28.99
CA GLY A 36 -10.48 -17.06 29.92
C GLY A 36 -10.07 -17.31 31.38
N VAL A 37 -11.06 -17.46 32.28
CA VAL A 37 -10.84 -17.79 33.71
C VAL A 37 -10.08 -19.11 33.88
N ASP A 38 -10.28 -20.04 32.97
CA ASP A 38 -9.57 -21.33 32.91
C ASP A 38 -8.06 -21.18 32.67
N VAL A 39 -7.64 -20.10 32.01
CA VAL A 39 -6.23 -19.79 31.74
C VAL A 39 -5.66 -18.85 32.80
N LEU A 40 -6.41 -17.80 33.14
CA LEU A 40 -5.93 -16.71 33.98
C LEU A 40 -6.14 -16.94 35.48
N GLY A 41 -7.07 -17.83 35.85
CA GLY A 41 -7.34 -18.21 37.24
C GLY A 41 -7.99 -17.13 38.12
N ASP A 42 -8.11 -15.90 37.62
CA ASP A 42 -8.69 -14.76 38.33
C ASP A 42 -9.69 -13.99 37.45
N ARG A 43 -10.86 -13.69 38.01
CA ARG A 43 -11.95 -13.02 37.29
C ARG A 43 -11.66 -11.54 37.02
N SER A 44 -11.01 -10.85 37.96
CA SER A 44 -10.65 -9.44 37.75
C SER A 44 -9.61 -9.28 36.64
N LEU A 45 -8.72 -10.26 36.49
CA LEU A 45 -7.75 -10.29 35.41
C LEU A 45 -8.43 -10.54 34.05
N VAL A 46 -9.41 -11.45 33.99
CA VAL A 46 -10.23 -11.67 32.78
C VAL A 46 -10.95 -10.38 32.38
N ASP A 47 -11.65 -9.73 33.33
CA ASP A 47 -12.36 -8.48 33.06
C ASP A 47 -11.41 -7.39 32.50
N THR A 48 -10.16 -7.34 33.01
CA THR A 48 -9.12 -6.42 32.51
C THR A 48 -8.68 -6.74 31.08
N PHE A 49 -8.54 -8.02 30.73
CA PHE A 49 -8.18 -8.45 29.38
C PHE A 49 -9.33 -8.27 28.38
N ASP A 50 -10.58 -8.39 28.82
CA ASP A 50 -11.77 -8.07 28.02
C ASP A 50 -11.81 -6.57 27.68
N ASP A 51 -11.65 -5.69 28.69
CA ASP A 51 -11.55 -4.23 28.48
C ASP A 51 -10.40 -3.86 27.52
N PHE A 52 -9.25 -4.53 27.68
CA PHE A 52 -8.12 -4.36 26.79
C PHE A 52 -8.44 -4.82 25.36
N GLY A 53 -9.08 -5.98 25.19
CA GLY A 53 -9.46 -6.54 23.89
C GLY A 53 -10.44 -5.63 23.13
N ASP A 54 -11.43 -5.08 23.83
CA ASP A 54 -12.39 -4.14 23.26
C ASP A 54 -11.71 -2.84 22.81
N ASN A 55 -10.88 -2.25 23.68
CA ASN A 55 -10.16 -1.03 23.34
C ASN A 55 -9.16 -1.27 22.19
N TRP A 56 -8.44 -2.40 22.23
CA TRP A 56 -7.54 -2.83 21.16
C TRP A 56 -8.29 -2.93 19.84
N LYS A 57 -9.46 -3.58 19.80
CA LYS A 57 -10.27 -3.73 18.59
C LYS A 57 -10.61 -2.37 17.97
N ILE A 58 -11.10 -1.42 18.78
CA ILE A 58 -11.47 -0.07 18.31
C ILE A 58 -10.27 0.64 17.70
N HIS A 59 -9.12 0.61 18.37
CA HIS A 59 -7.91 1.28 17.89
C HIS A 59 -7.29 0.59 16.67
N ARG A 60 -7.32 -0.74 16.65
CA ARG A 60 -6.86 -1.59 15.54
C ARG A 60 -7.65 -1.31 14.28
N GLU A 61 -8.99 -1.30 14.36
CA GLU A 61 -9.85 -1.02 13.20
C GLU A 61 -9.58 0.36 12.60
N ARG A 62 -9.48 1.39 13.45
CA ARG A 62 -9.11 2.75 12.99
C ARG A 62 -7.73 2.78 12.33
N LEU A 63 -6.73 2.12 12.90
CA LEU A 63 -5.39 2.06 12.33
C LEU A 63 -5.41 1.36 10.96
N THR A 64 -6.08 0.21 10.87
CA THR A 64 -6.22 -0.58 9.65
C THR A 64 -6.89 0.23 8.54
N ASP A 65 -7.97 0.94 8.84
CA ASP A 65 -8.65 1.82 7.87
C ASP A 65 -7.72 2.90 7.31
N GLU A 66 -6.93 3.55 8.16
CA GLU A 66 -5.98 4.59 7.72
C GLU A 66 -4.82 4.01 6.89
N ILE A 67 -4.31 2.83 7.25
CA ILE A 67 -3.28 2.12 6.48
C ILE A 67 -3.82 1.73 5.10
N GLU A 68 -5.08 1.26 5.02
CA GLU A 68 -5.71 0.90 3.75
C GLU A 68 -5.83 2.12 2.83
N LYS A 69 -6.31 3.25 3.36
CA LYS A 69 -6.41 4.52 2.63
C LYS A 69 -5.06 4.96 2.10
N LEU A 70 -4.03 4.95 2.95
CA LEU A 70 -2.68 5.36 2.55
C LEU A 70 -2.08 4.43 1.48
N SER A 71 -2.27 3.11 1.62
CA SER A 71 -1.84 2.13 0.62
C SER A 71 -2.51 2.35 -0.73
N LYS A 72 -3.82 2.67 -0.75
CA LYS A 72 -4.56 3.00 -1.97
C LYS A 72 -4.01 4.28 -2.62
N ILE A 73 -3.80 5.34 -1.85
CA ILE A 73 -3.22 6.61 -2.34
C ILE A 73 -1.87 6.38 -3.00
N LEU A 74 -0.96 5.65 -2.35
CA LEU A 74 0.37 5.36 -2.90
C LEU A 74 0.29 4.51 -4.17
N SER A 75 -0.62 3.53 -4.21
CA SER A 75 -0.83 2.71 -5.41
C SER A 75 -1.33 3.54 -6.59
N THR A 76 -2.31 4.43 -6.34
CA THR A 76 -2.82 5.36 -7.36
C THR A 76 -1.74 6.33 -7.84
N ALA A 77 -0.93 6.87 -6.93
CA ALA A 77 0.17 7.77 -7.29
C ALA A 77 1.20 7.05 -8.17
N ALA A 78 1.60 5.84 -7.81
CA ALA A 78 2.52 5.04 -8.62
C ALA A 78 1.97 4.77 -10.03
N GLN A 79 0.69 4.42 -10.14
CA GLN A 79 0.06 4.18 -11.43
C GLN A 79 0.03 5.45 -12.30
N ALA A 80 -0.35 6.59 -11.71
CA ALA A 80 -0.38 7.85 -12.43
C ALA A 80 0.98 8.25 -13.00
N TYR A 81 2.07 8.05 -12.24
CA TYR A 81 3.42 8.30 -12.74
C TYR A 81 3.80 7.39 -13.90
N GLU A 82 3.46 6.09 -13.83
CA GLU A 82 3.74 5.15 -14.92
C GLU A 82 2.94 5.46 -16.18
N ASP A 83 1.67 5.84 -16.04
CA ASP A 83 0.81 6.22 -17.16
C ASP A 83 1.36 7.47 -17.87
N ILE A 84 1.81 8.47 -17.11
CA ILE A 84 2.44 9.69 -17.66
C ILE A 84 3.75 9.33 -18.38
N ASP A 85 4.61 8.51 -17.78
CA ASP A 85 5.87 8.07 -18.40
C ASP A 85 5.61 7.29 -19.69
N HIS A 86 4.57 6.45 -19.71
CA HIS A 86 4.18 5.69 -20.90
C HIS A 86 3.70 6.61 -22.02
N GLN A 87 2.78 7.53 -21.72
CA GLN A 87 2.27 8.51 -22.69
C GLN A 87 3.39 9.38 -23.26
N LEU A 88 4.34 9.80 -22.42
CA LEU A 88 5.49 10.59 -22.87
C LEU A 88 6.40 9.77 -23.80
N ALA A 89 6.67 8.50 -23.48
CA ALA A 89 7.46 7.62 -24.31
C ALA A 89 6.79 7.34 -25.67
N GLU A 90 5.47 7.16 -25.69
CA GLU A 90 4.70 7.00 -26.92
C GLU A 90 4.73 8.27 -27.79
N ALA A 91 4.55 9.46 -27.19
CA ALA A 91 4.62 10.73 -27.91
C ALA A 91 5.99 10.97 -28.55
N LEU A 92 7.08 10.66 -27.82
CA LEU A 92 8.44 10.75 -28.34
C LEU A 92 8.68 9.78 -29.50
N ARG A 93 8.28 8.51 -29.37
CA ARG A 93 8.40 7.51 -30.46
C ARG A 93 7.57 7.88 -31.69
N GLY A 94 6.38 8.44 -31.49
CA GLY A 94 5.54 8.94 -32.57
C GLY A 94 6.21 10.07 -33.35
N THR A 95 6.92 10.95 -32.66
CA THR A 95 7.67 12.06 -33.27
C THR A 95 8.91 11.57 -34.02
N ASP A 96 9.67 10.63 -33.45
CA ASP A 96 10.86 10.03 -34.10
C ASP A 96 10.49 9.29 -35.40
N ASN A 97 9.40 8.52 -35.40
CA ASN A 97 8.91 7.82 -36.59
C ASN A 97 8.47 8.78 -37.71
N GLN A 98 8.06 10.00 -37.37
CA GLN A 98 7.68 11.03 -38.34
C GLN A 98 8.89 11.75 -38.95
N GLY A 99 10.03 11.79 -38.24
CA GLY A 99 11.27 12.41 -38.69
C GLY A 99 12.10 11.55 -39.66
N ASP A 100 12.03 10.22 -39.55
CA ASP A 100 12.83 9.29 -40.36
C ASP A 100 12.23 9.04 -41.76
N GLY A 101 10.91 9.21 -41.93
CA GLY A 101 10.23 9.10 -43.23
C GLY A 101 10.57 10.21 -44.25
N GLY A 102 11.30 11.26 -43.83
CA GLY A 102 11.66 12.40 -44.68
C GLY A 102 13.07 12.35 -45.30
N LYS A 103 13.92 11.39 -44.91
CA LYS A 103 15.32 11.28 -45.38
C LYS A 103 15.58 10.02 -46.23
N GLY A 104 14.63 9.63 -47.06
CA GLY A 104 14.77 8.48 -47.97
C GLY A 104 14.77 8.79 -49.47
N GLY A 105 14.73 10.06 -49.88
CA GLY A 105 14.50 10.40 -51.30
C GLY A 105 15.19 11.68 -51.77
N ALA A 106 16.52 11.71 -51.78
CA ALA A 106 17.29 12.63 -52.64
C ALA A 106 18.77 12.20 -52.72
N LYS A 107 19.09 11.27 -53.63
CA LYS A 107 20.18 11.32 -54.61
C LYS A 107 20.46 9.94 -55.19
#